data_AF-A0A7S1RBJ3-F1
#
_entry.id   AF-A0A7S1RBJ3-F1
#
_cell.length_a   1.000
_cell.length_b   1.000
_cell.length_c   1.000
_cell.angle_alpha   90.00
_cell.angle_beta   90.00
_cell.angle_gamma   90.00
#
_symmetry.space_group_name_H-M   'P 1'
#
loop_
_entity.id
_entity.type
_entity.pdbx_description
1 polymer ?
#
loop_
_entity_poly.entity_id
_entity_poly.type
_entity_poly.pdbx_seq_one_letter_code
_entity_poly.pdbx_strand_id
1 'polypeptide(L)'
;FHAPQKSVSQASQSLPTRTRKWQRTVDELAGRGLSLGELLDFYETLGRPDGPMPHYDPAVSTTNDVVRQVIIPYTKTADGGGVAYATLLSQGAARQPQVMVTHSWTGRFLDLVAATVADACGCDEYGSIAVDLASGGCERLRLQLERLGVLERK
;
A
#
# COMPACT_ATOMS: atom_id res chain seq x y z
N PHE A 1 45.91 -20.74 -34.79
CA PHE A 1 45.38 -19.91 -33.70
C PHE A 1 44.08 -20.54 -33.19
N HIS A 2 44.20 -21.38 -32.16
CA HIS A 2 43.10 -22.16 -31.60
C HIS A 2 42.93 -21.68 -30.15
N ALA A 3 41.86 -20.96 -29.86
CA ALA A 3 41.56 -20.49 -28.50
C ALA A 3 40.78 -21.59 -27.76
N PRO A 4 41.19 -22.00 -26.54
CA PRO A 4 40.46 -23.01 -25.80
C PRO A 4 39.19 -22.42 -25.18
N GLN A 5 38.05 -23.06 -25.45
CA GLN A 5 36.79 -22.84 -24.75
C GLN A 5 36.94 -23.32 -23.30
N LYS A 6 36.73 -22.42 -22.32
CA LYS A 6 36.54 -22.83 -20.93
C LYS A 6 35.05 -23.12 -20.70
N SER A 7 34.76 -24.39 -20.49
CA SER A 7 33.50 -24.92 -20.00
C SER A 7 33.16 -24.31 -18.64
N VAL A 8 32.09 -23.52 -18.56
CA VAL A 8 31.54 -23.08 -17.27
C VAL A 8 30.66 -24.21 -16.75
N SER A 9 31.27 -25.12 -15.98
CA SER A 9 30.56 -26.11 -15.19
C SER A 9 30.03 -25.46 -13.92
N GLN A 10 28.84 -25.88 -13.52
CA GLN A 10 28.05 -25.43 -12.39
C GLN A 10 28.87 -25.16 -11.12
N ALA A 11 28.66 -23.98 -10.53
CA ALA A 11 29.00 -23.74 -9.14
C ALA A 11 27.74 -23.20 -8.44
N SER A 12 26.93 -24.13 -7.94
CA SER A 12 25.96 -23.89 -6.87
C SER A 12 26.75 -23.42 -5.62
N GLN A 13 27.11 -22.14 -5.58
CA GLN A 13 27.79 -21.56 -4.43
C GLN A 13 26.75 -21.01 -3.47
N SER A 14 26.71 -21.61 -2.28
CA SER A 14 25.95 -21.17 -1.12
C SER A 14 26.20 -19.68 -0.83
N LEU A 15 25.17 -18.86 -0.97
CA LEU A 15 25.26 -17.45 -0.63
C LEU A 15 25.56 -17.27 0.88
N PRO A 16 26.55 -16.44 1.26
CA PRO A 16 26.98 -16.27 2.65
C PRO A 16 25.82 -15.79 3.55
N THR A 17 25.90 -16.05 4.85
CA THR A 17 24.82 -15.84 5.84
C THR A 17 24.21 -14.43 5.84
N ARG A 18 24.99 -13.41 5.42
CA ARG A 18 24.51 -12.02 5.19
C ARG A 18 23.41 -11.97 4.13
N THR A 19 23.47 -12.84 3.12
CA THR A 19 22.51 -12.90 2.02
C THR A 19 21.18 -13.52 2.44
N ARG A 20 21.15 -14.50 3.36
CA ARG A 20 19.87 -15.12 3.77
C ARG A 20 19.01 -14.20 4.64
N LYS A 21 19.63 -13.54 5.64
CA LYS A 21 18.91 -12.56 6.47
C LYS A 21 18.46 -11.36 5.63
N TRP A 22 19.32 -10.87 4.75
CA TRP A 22 18.99 -9.82 3.81
C TRP A 22 17.85 -10.22 2.88
N GLN A 23 17.92 -11.39 2.24
CA GLN A 23 16.87 -11.88 1.35
C GLN A 23 15.54 -12.00 2.08
N ARG A 24 15.53 -12.55 3.29
CA ARG A 24 14.33 -12.60 4.12
C ARG A 24 13.73 -11.22 4.37
N THR A 25 14.55 -10.22 4.69
CA THR A 25 14.06 -8.84 4.89
C THR A 25 13.53 -8.24 3.58
N VAL A 26 14.16 -8.51 2.45
CA VAL A 26 13.68 -8.07 1.13
C VAL A 26 12.33 -8.72 0.82
N ASP A 27 12.21 -10.03 0.97
CA ASP A 27 10.96 -10.76 0.73
C ASP A 27 9.85 -10.27 1.65
N GLU A 28 10.18 -9.99 2.92
CA GLU A 28 9.25 -9.43 3.90
C GLU A 28 8.78 -8.03 3.52
N LEU A 29 9.70 -7.14 3.11
CA LEU A 29 9.34 -5.77 2.70
C LEU A 29 8.55 -5.76 1.40
N ALA A 30 8.96 -6.57 0.42
CA ALA A 30 8.29 -6.71 -0.86
C ALA A 30 6.88 -7.33 -0.70
N GLY A 31 6.65 -8.15 0.32
CA GLY A 31 5.34 -8.76 0.61
C GLY A 31 4.34 -7.85 1.34
N ARG A 32 4.66 -6.58 1.61
CA ARG A 32 3.80 -5.63 2.34
C ARG A 32 2.88 -4.83 1.42
N GLY A 33 2.18 -5.51 0.51
CA GLY A 33 1.14 -4.92 -0.33
C GLY A 33 -0.23 -4.84 0.36
N LEU A 34 -1.09 -3.98 -0.18
CA LEU A 34 -2.50 -3.83 0.19
C LEU A 34 -3.36 -3.69 -1.08
N SER A 35 -4.64 -4.08 -1.02
CA SER A 35 -5.56 -3.95 -2.16
C SER A 35 -6.24 -2.58 -2.16
N LEU A 36 -6.80 -2.20 -3.32
CA LEU A 36 -7.60 -0.97 -3.42
C LEU A 36 -8.83 -1.03 -2.52
N GLY A 37 -9.45 -2.22 -2.39
CA GLY A 37 -10.55 -2.45 -1.46
C GLY A 37 -10.16 -2.11 -0.03
N GLU A 38 -9.01 -2.63 0.45
CA GLU A 38 -8.50 -2.33 1.79
C GLU A 38 -8.16 -0.83 1.98
N LEU A 39 -7.63 -0.15 0.95
CA LEU A 39 -7.37 1.28 1.01
C LEU A 39 -8.68 2.10 1.12
N LEU A 40 -9.71 1.73 0.36
CA LEU A 40 -11.02 2.37 0.41
C LEU A 40 -11.74 2.06 1.72
N ASP A 41 -11.64 0.83 2.24
CA ASP A 41 -12.16 0.45 3.56
C ASP A 41 -11.59 1.36 4.63
N PHE A 42 -10.26 1.52 4.62
CA PHE A 42 -9.57 2.39 5.55
C PHE A 42 -10.02 3.85 5.40
N TYR A 43 -10.04 4.39 4.18
CA TYR A 43 -10.43 5.77 3.91
C TYR A 43 -11.85 6.06 4.42
N GLU A 44 -12.79 5.15 4.20
CA GLU A 44 -14.19 5.30 4.65
C GLU A 44 -14.34 5.35 6.17
N THR A 45 -13.40 4.79 6.94
CA THR A 45 -13.45 4.90 8.41
C THR A 45 -13.12 6.29 8.93
N LEU A 46 -12.40 7.10 8.14
CA LEU A 46 -11.97 8.44 8.54
C LEU A 46 -13.16 9.40 8.52
N GLY A 47 -13.25 10.27 9.53
CA GLY A 47 -14.33 11.26 9.64
C GLY A 47 -15.65 10.69 10.16
N ARG A 48 -15.74 9.38 10.40
CA ARG A 48 -16.88 8.79 11.11
C ARG A 48 -16.85 9.19 12.60
N PRO A 49 -17.99 9.50 13.24
CA PRO A 49 -18.03 9.87 14.66
C PRO A 49 -17.40 8.84 15.60
N ASP A 50 -17.51 7.55 15.25
CA ASP A 50 -16.95 6.39 15.96
C ASP A 50 -15.65 5.87 15.32
N GLY A 51 -15.16 6.55 14.29
CA GLY A 51 -13.96 6.17 13.55
C GLY A 51 -12.66 6.50 14.30
N PRO A 52 -11.50 6.05 13.77
CA PRO A 52 -10.20 6.28 14.39
C PRO A 52 -9.76 7.75 14.37
N MET A 53 -10.30 8.55 13.46
CA MET A 53 -10.02 9.98 13.33
C MET A 53 -11.32 10.72 12.99
N PRO A 54 -12.21 10.98 13.97
CA PRO A 54 -13.53 11.56 13.72
C PRO A 54 -13.53 12.98 13.14
N HIS A 55 -12.43 13.71 13.34
CA HIS A 55 -12.24 15.08 12.86
C HIS A 55 -11.47 15.13 11.53
N TYR A 56 -11.29 13.99 10.85
CA TYR A 56 -10.70 13.97 9.52
C TYR A 56 -11.51 14.85 8.56
N ASP A 57 -10.80 15.75 7.89
CA ASP A 57 -11.34 16.62 6.85
C ASP A 57 -10.54 16.40 5.56
N PRO A 58 -11.17 15.91 4.47
CA PRO A 58 -10.50 15.62 3.21
C PRO A 58 -9.90 16.87 2.54
N ALA A 59 -10.36 18.08 2.90
CA ALA A 59 -9.84 19.32 2.34
C ALA A 59 -8.47 19.72 2.92
N VAL A 60 -8.16 19.32 4.16
CA VAL A 60 -6.97 19.81 4.89
C VAL A 60 -6.11 18.72 5.53
N SER A 61 -6.68 17.53 5.82
CA SER A 61 -5.97 16.48 6.55
C SER A 61 -4.92 15.82 5.67
N THR A 62 -3.69 15.82 6.17
CA THR A 62 -2.53 15.32 5.44
C THR A 62 -2.30 13.84 5.71
N THR A 63 -1.47 13.22 4.87
CA THR A 63 -0.99 11.85 5.12
C THR A 63 -0.25 11.76 6.46
N ASN A 64 0.45 12.84 6.85
CA ASN A 64 1.10 12.92 8.16
C ASN A 64 0.11 12.79 9.33
N ASP A 65 -1.02 13.49 9.26
CA ASP A 65 -2.05 13.46 10.29
C ASP A 65 -2.61 12.05 10.42
N VAL A 66 -3.02 11.46 9.29
CA VAL A 66 -3.57 10.09 9.24
C VAL A 66 -2.55 9.07 9.78
N VAL A 67 -1.28 9.18 9.39
CA VAL A 67 -0.23 8.27 9.88
C VAL A 67 -0.03 8.39 11.39
N ARG A 68 0.06 9.60 11.93
CA ARG A 68 0.35 9.81 13.35
C ARG A 68 -0.83 9.54 14.26
N GLN A 69 -2.04 9.84 13.80
CA GLN A 69 -3.25 9.72 14.60
C GLN A 69 -3.91 8.34 14.48
N VAL A 70 -3.72 7.66 13.35
CA VAL A 70 -4.35 6.37 13.08
C VAL A 70 -3.32 5.26 12.90
N ILE A 71 -2.51 5.32 11.85
CA ILE A 71 -1.69 4.16 11.46
C ILE A 71 -0.69 3.76 12.56
N ILE A 72 0.08 4.70 13.11
CA ILE A 72 1.07 4.41 14.16
C ILE A 72 0.40 3.84 15.42
N PRO A 73 -0.65 4.47 15.99
CA PRO A 73 -1.37 3.90 17.14
C PRO A 73 -1.92 2.49 16.87
N TYR A 74 -2.52 2.25 15.71
CA TYR A 74 -3.11 0.95 15.35
C TYR A 74 -2.07 -0.14 15.15
N THR A 75 -0.87 0.22 14.71
CA THR A 75 0.21 -0.72 14.39
C THR A 75 1.17 -0.98 15.54
N LYS A 76 0.97 -0.33 16.69
CA LYS A 76 1.86 -0.44 17.85
C LYS A 76 1.72 -1.82 18.50
N THR A 77 2.85 -2.46 18.81
CA THR A 77 2.89 -3.75 19.50
C THR A 77 3.08 -3.57 21.02
N ALA A 78 2.72 -4.61 21.79
CA ALA A 78 2.76 -4.55 23.26
C ALA A 78 4.17 -4.34 23.84
N ASP A 79 5.21 -4.74 23.11
CA ASP A 79 6.62 -4.54 23.45
C ASP A 79 7.15 -3.14 23.09
N GLY A 80 6.29 -2.24 22.60
CA GLY A 80 6.66 -0.87 22.24
C GLY A 80 7.20 -0.71 20.82
N GLY A 81 7.28 -1.79 20.03
CA GLY A 81 7.56 -1.76 18.60
C GLY A 81 6.35 -1.40 17.75
N GLY A 82 6.41 -1.76 16.46
CA GLY A 82 5.29 -1.66 15.54
C GLY A 82 5.41 -2.63 14.38
N VAL A 83 4.28 -2.98 13.78
CA VAL A 83 4.20 -3.81 12.57
C VAL A 83 3.78 -2.95 11.38
N ALA A 84 4.05 -3.40 10.16
CA ALA A 84 3.51 -2.69 9.00
C ALA A 84 1.98 -2.81 8.97
N TYR A 85 1.29 -1.72 8.61
CA TYR A 85 -0.19 -1.74 8.50
C TYR A 85 -0.69 -2.82 7.55
N ALA A 86 -0.01 -2.99 6.40
CA ALA A 86 -0.28 -4.07 5.45
C ALA A 86 -0.20 -5.47 6.09
N THR A 87 0.71 -5.70 7.03
CA THR A 87 0.84 -6.98 7.75
C THR A 87 -0.35 -7.25 8.67
N LEU A 88 -0.94 -6.20 9.26
CA LEU A 88 -2.17 -6.35 10.04
C LEU A 88 -3.35 -6.73 9.15
N LEU A 89 -3.53 -6.02 8.04
CA LEU A 89 -4.62 -6.27 7.09
C LEU A 89 -4.54 -7.68 6.49
N SER A 90 -3.33 -8.11 6.11
CA SER A 90 -3.10 -9.43 5.53
C SER A 90 -3.01 -10.56 6.55
N GLN A 91 -3.14 -10.28 7.85
CA GLN A 91 -2.92 -11.24 8.94
C GLN A 91 -1.57 -11.97 8.83
N GLY A 92 -0.53 -11.27 8.36
CA GLY A 92 0.81 -11.82 8.15
C GLY A 92 1.04 -12.52 6.81
N ALA A 93 0.02 -12.65 5.95
CA ALA A 93 0.21 -13.19 4.61
C ALA A 93 0.96 -12.19 3.71
N ALA A 94 1.94 -12.68 2.94
CA ALA A 94 2.63 -11.86 1.96
C ALA A 94 1.70 -11.55 0.77
N ARG A 95 1.65 -10.29 0.35
CA ARG A 95 0.95 -9.82 -0.85
C ARG A 95 1.94 -9.04 -1.72
N GLN A 96 2.12 -9.47 -2.97
CA GLN A 96 3.10 -8.89 -3.89
C GLN A 96 2.50 -7.67 -4.59
N PRO A 97 2.91 -6.44 -4.26
CA PRO A 97 2.38 -5.25 -4.92
C PRO A 97 2.63 -5.32 -6.43
N GLN A 98 1.61 -4.99 -7.20
CA GLN A 98 1.72 -4.88 -8.66
C GLN A 98 2.16 -3.48 -9.11
N VAL A 99 1.92 -2.48 -8.25
CA VAL A 99 2.19 -1.07 -8.52
C VAL A 99 2.80 -0.45 -7.26
N MET A 100 3.72 0.49 -7.46
CA MET A 100 4.29 1.30 -6.39
C MET A 100 3.67 2.70 -6.42
N VAL A 101 3.18 3.16 -5.27
CA VAL A 101 2.62 4.51 -5.12
C VAL A 101 3.61 5.38 -4.35
N THR A 102 3.92 6.55 -4.91
CA THR A 102 4.76 7.56 -4.25
C THR A 102 3.89 8.67 -3.67
N HIS A 103 4.20 9.13 -2.46
CA HIS A 103 3.45 10.18 -1.79
C HIS A 103 4.37 11.07 -0.93
N SER A 104 3.85 12.22 -0.52
CA SER A 104 4.48 13.10 0.47
C SER A 104 3.67 13.09 1.76
N TRP A 105 4.34 13.13 2.89
CA TRP A 105 3.70 13.24 4.20
C TRP A 105 2.91 14.55 4.35
N THR A 106 3.35 15.63 3.69
CA THR A 106 2.67 16.93 3.72
C THR A 106 1.49 17.04 2.76
N GLY A 107 1.33 16.08 1.83
CA GLY A 107 0.20 16.05 0.90
C GLY A 107 -1.08 15.59 1.57
N ARG A 108 -2.24 16.01 1.06
CA ARG A 108 -3.54 15.57 1.56
C ARG A 108 -3.68 14.06 1.39
N PHE A 109 -4.25 13.40 2.39
CA PHE A 109 -4.48 11.96 2.29
C PHE A 109 -5.50 11.63 1.19
N LEU A 110 -6.49 12.52 0.96
CA LEU A 110 -7.45 12.42 -0.14
C LEU A 110 -6.74 12.27 -1.50
N ASP A 111 -5.74 13.10 -1.78
CA ASP A 111 -5.06 13.13 -3.08
C ASP A 111 -4.31 11.82 -3.35
N LEU A 112 -3.72 11.23 -2.31
CA LEU A 112 -3.09 9.91 -2.39
C LEU A 112 -4.11 8.83 -2.78
N VAL A 113 -5.24 8.76 -2.08
CA VAL A 113 -6.28 7.76 -2.36
C VAL A 113 -6.87 7.99 -3.75
N ALA A 114 -7.17 9.24 -4.10
CA ALA A 114 -7.75 9.60 -5.39
C ALA A 114 -6.81 9.26 -6.55
N ALA A 115 -5.52 9.59 -6.46
CA ALA A 115 -4.54 9.26 -7.50
C ALA A 115 -4.40 7.75 -7.68
N THR A 116 -4.40 6.98 -6.59
CA THR A 116 -4.30 5.52 -6.64
C THR A 116 -5.53 4.88 -7.29
N VAL A 117 -6.73 5.37 -6.98
CA VAL A 117 -7.99 4.91 -7.59
C VAL A 117 -8.09 5.36 -9.06
N ALA A 118 -7.66 6.59 -9.38
CA ALA A 118 -7.65 7.11 -10.75
C ALA A 118 -6.76 6.28 -11.66
N ASP A 119 -5.54 5.93 -11.22
CA ASP A 119 -4.62 5.04 -11.94
C ASP A 119 -5.27 3.68 -12.22
N ALA A 120 -5.89 3.07 -11.19
CA ALA A 120 -6.58 1.79 -11.34
C ALA A 120 -7.80 1.84 -12.27
N CYS A 121 -8.46 2.99 -12.37
CA CYS A 121 -9.55 3.27 -13.30
C CYS A 121 -9.06 3.64 -14.71
N GLY A 122 -7.76 3.82 -14.92
CA GLY A 122 -7.19 4.28 -16.20
C GLY A 122 -7.51 5.74 -16.51
N CYS A 123 -7.67 6.58 -15.49
CA CYS A 123 -7.92 8.02 -15.65
C CYS A 123 -6.60 8.79 -15.73
N ASP A 124 -6.51 9.77 -16.64
CA ASP A 124 -5.33 10.64 -16.78
C ASP A 124 -5.18 11.65 -15.62
N GLU A 125 -6.29 11.99 -14.96
CA GLU A 125 -6.35 12.93 -13.84
C GLU A 125 -7.19 12.36 -12.70
N TYR A 126 -6.88 12.75 -11.45
CA TYR A 126 -7.56 12.25 -10.26
C TYR A 126 -8.56 13.23 -9.65
N GLY A 127 -8.71 14.44 -10.20
CA GLY A 127 -9.52 15.51 -9.60
C GLY A 127 -10.99 15.12 -9.42
N SER A 128 -11.60 14.47 -10.42
CA SER A 128 -12.98 13.98 -10.33
C SER A 128 -13.16 12.89 -9.27
N ILE A 129 -12.17 11.99 -9.15
CA ILE A 129 -12.14 10.94 -8.13
C ILE A 129 -12.01 11.56 -6.73
N ALA A 130 -11.19 12.60 -6.57
CA ALA A 130 -11.05 13.30 -5.29
C ALA A 130 -12.36 13.98 -4.85
N VAL A 131 -13.07 14.65 -5.78
CA VAL A 131 -14.39 15.24 -5.50
C VAL A 131 -15.39 14.16 -5.08
N ASP A 132 -15.35 13.02 -5.76
CA ASP A 132 -16.24 11.89 -5.45
C ASP A 132 -15.98 11.31 -4.06
N LEU A 133 -14.72 10.99 -3.75
CA LEU A 133 -14.30 10.49 -2.45
C LEU A 133 -14.62 11.46 -1.31
N ALA A 134 -14.41 12.76 -1.51
CA ALA A 134 -14.76 13.79 -0.51
C ALA A 134 -16.27 13.90 -0.27
N SER A 135 -17.08 13.50 -1.25
CA SER A 135 -18.55 13.55 -1.20
C SER A 135 -19.18 12.21 -0.78
N GLY A 136 -18.38 11.23 -0.33
CA GLY A 136 -18.85 9.91 0.11
C GLY A 136 -19.05 8.89 -1.02
N GLY A 137 -18.47 9.10 -2.20
CA GLY A 137 -18.61 8.24 -3.38
C GLY A 137 -17.88 6.89 -3.34
N CYS A 138 -17.45 6.42 -2.17
CA CYS A 138 -16.64 5.21 -2.03
C CYS A 138 -17.34 3.96 -2.60
N GLU A 139 -18.63 3.78 -2.31
CA GLU A 139 -19.41 2.63 -2.83
C GLU A 139 -19.46 2.63 -4.37
N ARG A 140 -19.65 3.80 -4.98
CA ARG A 140 -19.67 3.93 -6.44
C ARG A 140 -18.32 3.55 -7.06
N LEU A 141 -17.24 4.04 -6.47
CA LEU A 141 -15.87 3.74 -6.93
C LEU A 141 -15.55 2.26 -6.75
N ARG A 142 -15.98 1.61 -5.66
CA ARG A 142 -15.85 0.16 -5.48
C ARG A 142 -16.52 -0.61 -6.61
N LEU A 143 -17.79 -0.32 -6.90
CA LEU A 143 -18.53 -0.97 -7.98
C LEU A 143 -17.84 -0.81 -9.34
N GLN A 144 -17.22 0.36 -9.58
CA GLN A 144 -16.43 0.58 -10.79
C GLN A 144 -15.15 -0.28 -10.82
N LEU A 145 -14.39 -0.31 -9.73
CA LEU A 145 -13.17 -1.12 -9.61
C LEU A 145 -13.45 -2.63 -9.67
N GLU A 146 -14.61 -3.09 -9.17
CA GLU A 146 -15.08 -4.47 -9.29
C GLU A 146 -15.39 -4.83 -10.75
N ARG A 147 -16.10 -3.95 -11.47
CA ARG A 147 -16.39 -4.15 -12.91
C ARG A 147 -15.11 -4.23 -13.74
N LEU A 148 -14.08 -3.50 -13.34
CA LEU A 148 -12.75 -3.53 -13.97
C LEU A 148 -11.88 -4.72 -13.50
N GLY A 149 -12.31 -5.46 -12.47
CA GLY A 149 -11.54 -6.58 -11.91
C GLY A 149 -10.22 -6.15 -11.27
N VAL A 150 -10.16 -4.94 -10.71
CA VAL A 150 -8.95 -4.37 -10.10
C VAL A 150 -9.05 -4.20 -8.57
N LEU A 151 -10.27 -4.24 -8.00
CA LEU A 151 -10.49 -3.95 -6.57
C LEU A 151 -9.61 -4.80 -5.64
N GLU A 152 -9.58 -6.12 -5.89
CA GLU A 152 -8.85 -7.11 -5.09
C GLU A 152 -7.64 -7.70 -5.83
N ARG A 153 -7.12 -6.99 -6.84
CA ARG A 153 -5.99 -7.49 -7.61
C ARG A 153 -4.77 -7.61 -6.67
N LYS A 154 -4.29 -8.84 -6.53
CA LYS A 154 -3.22 -9.23 -5.59
C LYS A 154 -1.83 -9.09 -6.18
#